data_AF-A0A4R7KR64-F1
#
_entry.id   AF-A0A4R7KR64-F1
#
_cell.length_a   1.000
_cell.length_b   1.000
_cell.length_c   1.000
_cell.angle_alpha   90.00
_cell.angle_beta   90.00
_cell.angle_gamma   90.00
#
_symmetry.space_group_name_H-M   'P 1'
#
loop_
_entity.id
_entity.type
_entity.pdbx_description
1 polymer ?
#
loop_
_entity_poly.entity_id
_entity_poly.type
_entity_poly.pdbx_seq_one_letter_code
_entity_poly.pdbx_strand_id
1 'polypeptide(L)' 'MRGGLMTGMAAGMLIGATATIMMMPQLDHRTRRRVNKIGRRMTNSILTLMDTMRG' A
#
# COMPACT_ATOMS: atom_id res chain seq x y z
N MET A 1 -18.80 4.81 -16.81
CA MET A 1 -17.32 4.78 -16.94
C MET A 1 -16.56 4.85 -15.59
N ARG A 2 -17.08 5.50 -14.53
CA ARG A 2 -16.39 5.59 -13.21
C ARG A 2 -16.32 4.27 -12.41
N GLY A 3 -17.25 3.34 -12.63
CA GLY A 3 -17.29 2.05 -11.92
C GLY A 3 -16.10 1.14 -12.23
N GLY A 4 -15.73 0.98 -13.51
CA GLY A 4 -14.64 0.07 -13.89
C GLY A 4 -13.25 0.50 -13.40
N LEU A 5 -13.01 1.80 -13.25
CA LEU A 5 -11.72 2.31 -12.74
C LEU A 5 -11.61 2.13 -11.22
N MET A 6 -12.70 2.35 -10.48
CA MET A 6 -12.80 2.05 -9.05
C MET A 6 -12.69 0.54 -8.79
N THR A 7 -13.37 -0.29 -9.59
CA THR A 7 -13.27 -1.75 -9.52
C THR A 7 -11.86 -2.24 -9.87
N GLY A 8 -11.21 -1.66 -10.88
CA GLY A 8 -9.84 -1.98 -11.26
C GLY A 8 -8.81 -1.60 -10.20
N MET A 9 -8.97 -0.44 -9.55
CA MET A 9 -8.14 -0.04 -8.42
C MET A 9 -8.35 -0.95 -7.20
N ALA A 10 -9.59 -1.28 -6.87
CA ALA A 10 -9.92 -2.18 -5.77
C ALA A 10 -9.31 -3.58 -6.01
N ALA A 11 -9.46 -4.12 -7.22
CA ALA A 11 -8.85 -5.39 -7.60
C ALA A 11 -7.31 -5.34 -7.53
N GLY A 12 -6.69 -4.26 -8.02
CA GLY A 12 -5.25 -4.05 -7.95
C GLY A 12 -4.73 -3.97 -6.51
N MET A 13 -5.45 -3.28 -5.62
CA MET A 13 -5.12 -3.24 -4.19
C MET A 13 -5.24 -4.62 -3.53
N LEU A 14 -6.29 -5.38 -3.83
CA LEU A 14 -6.48 -6.73 -3.29
C LEU A 14 -5.38 -7.69 -3.73
N ILE A 15 -4.99 -7.65 -5.01
CA ILE A 15 -3.88 -8.46 -5.55
C ILE A 15 -2.54 -8.03 -4.92
N GLY A 16 -2.30 -6.72 -4.78
CA GLY A 16 -1.09 -6.21 -4.12
C GLY A 16 -1.02 -6.60 -2.63
N ALA A 17 -2.14 -6.52 -1.91
CA ALA A 17 -2.21 -6.90 -0.49
C ALA A 17 -1.99 -8.40 -0.30
N THR A 18 -2.61 -9.24 -1.13
CA THR A 18 -2.42 -10.70 -1.07
C THR A 18 -0.99 -11.11 -1.43
N ALA A 19 -0.39 -10.51 -2.46
CA ALA A 19 1.02 -10.75 -2.81
C ALA A 19 1.98 -10.37 -1.67
N THR A 20 1.74 -9.24 -0.99
CA THR A 20 2.58 -8.81 0.14
C THR A 20 2.42 -9.73 1.36
N ILE A 21 1.20 -10.23 1.64
CA ILE A 21 0.94 -11.21 2.71
C ILE A 21 1.64 -12.55 2.40
N MET A 22 1.59 -13.01 1.15
CA MET A 22 2.25 -14.25 0.73
C MET A 22 3.78 -14.15 0.75
N MET A 23 4.34 -12.96 0.55
CA MET A 23 5.78 -12.71 0.67
C MET A 23 6.23 -12.43 2.11
N MET A 24 5.30 -12.13 3.03
CA MET A 24 5.57 -11.82 4.44
C MET A 24 6.29 -12.92 5.24
N PRO A 25 6.02 -14.23 5.09
CA PRO A 25 6.65 -15.26 5.93
C PRO A 25 8.14 -15.49 5.64
N GLN A 26 8.64 -15.08 4.46
CA GLN A 26 10.07 -15.22 4.10
C GLN A 26 10.85 -13.91 4.22
N LEU A 27 10.20 -12.83 4.65
CA LEU A 27 10.86 -11.54 4.87
C LEU A 27 11.67 -11.61 6.17
N ASP A 28 12.97 -11.88 5.99
CA ASP A 28 14.02 -11.80 7.00
C ASP A 28 13.81 -10.60 7.95
N HIS A 29 14.17 -10.72 9.24
CA HIS A 29 13.93 -9.71 10.27
C HIS A 29 14.43 -8.32 9.86
N ARG A 30 15.51 -8.28 9.08
CA ARG A 30 16.09 -7.05 8.52
C ARG A 30 15.16 -6.38 7.51
N THR A 31 14.48 -7.18 6.68
CA THR A 31 13.52 -6.69 5.69
C THR A 31 12.23 -6.24 6.36
N ARG A 32 11.76 -6.93 7.41
CA ARG A 32 10.61 -6.46 8.20
C ARG A 32 10.84 -5.07 8.81
N ARG A 33 12.05 -4.78 9.32
CA ARG A 33 12.41 -3.44 9.82
C ARG A 33 12.41 -2.38 8.70
N ARG A 34 12.90 -2.74 7.51
CA ARG A 34 12.90 -1.85 6.34
C ARG A 34 11.49 -1.58 5.82
N VAL A 35 10.66 -2.62 5.68
CA VAL A 35 9.25 -2.52 5.29
C VAL A 35 8.48 -1.65 6.28
N ASN A 36 8.68 -1.82 7.59
CA ASN A 36 8.06 -0.93 8.58
C ASN A 36 8.52 0.53 8.45
N LYS A 37 9.80 0.77 8.17
CA LYS A 37 10.33 2.12 7.96
C LYS A 37 9.79 2.76 6.68
N ILE A 38 9.69 1.99 5.61
CA ILE A 38 9.14 2.41 4.32
C ILE A 38 7.63 2.65 4.46
N GLY A 39 6.90 1.74 5.08
CA GLY A 39 5.47 1.86 5.36
C GLY A 39 5.15 3.14 6.11
N ARG A 40 5.88 3.45 7.20
CA ARG A 40 5.71 4.72 7.93
C ARG A 40 5.91 5.95 7.05
N ARG A 41 6.94 5.96 6.18
CA ARG A 41 7.19 7.06 5.25
C ARG A 41 6.07 7.18 4.21
N MET A 42 5.64 6.05 3.67
CA MET A 42 4.60 5.97 2.65
C MET A 42 3.24 6.41 3.21
N THR A 43 2.90 6.03 4.44
CA THR A 43 1.70 6.53 5.14
C THR A 43 1.75 8.04 5.31
N ASN A 44 2.87 8.62 5.76
CA ASN A 44 2.99 10.07 5.86
C ASN A 44 2.83 10.75 4.49
N SER A 45 3.45 10.22 3.44
CA SER A 45 3.30 10.76 2.08
C SER A 45 1.86 10.65 1.56
N ILE A 46 1.17 9.53 1.81
CA ILE A 46 -0.23 9.35 1.43
C ILE A 46 -1.12 10.31 2.22
N LEU A 47 -0.89 10.47 3.53
CA LEU A 47 -1.63 11.43 4.34
C LEU A 47 -1.46 12.85 3.82
N THR A 48 -0.24 13.28 3.50
CA THR A 48 0.00 14.60 2.90
C THR A 48 -0.68 14.75 1.54
N LEU A 49 -0.65 13.73 0.68
CA LEU A 49 -1.34 13.75 -0.61
C LEU A 49 -2.85 13.78 -0.46
N MET A 50 -3.42 13.01 0.48
CA MET A 50 -4.86 13.02 0.78
C MET A 50 -5.30 14.36 1.36
N ASP A 51 -4.49 14.96 2.23
CA ASP A 51 -4.76 16.28 2.81
C ASP A 51 -4.74 17.36 1.72
N THR A 52 -3.75 17.29 0.81
CA THR A 52 -3.64 18.18 -0.37
C THR A 52 -4.80 17.99 -1.36
N MET A 53 -5.34 16.77 -1.51
CA MET A 53 -6.49 16.50 -2.38
C MET A 53 -7.84 16.81 -1.72
N ARG A 54 -7.88 16.97 -0.39
CA ARG A 54 -9.11 17.23 0.37
C ARG A 54 -9.30 18.73 0.66
N GLY A 55 -8.22 19.52 0.68
CA GLY A 55 -8.26 20.99 0.67
C GLY A 55 -8.56 21.55 -0.70
#